data_AF-A0AAD7TS81-F1
#
_entry.id   AF-A0AAD7TS81-F1
#
_cell.length_a   1.000
_cell.length_b   1.000
_cell.length_c   1.000
_cell.angle_alpha   90.00
_cell.angle_beta   90.00
_cell.angle_gamma   90.00
#
_symmetry.space_group_name_H-M   'P 1'
#
loop_
_entity.id
_entity.type
_entity.pdbx_description
1 polymer ?
#
loop_
_entity_poly.entity_id
_entity_poly.type
_entity_poly.pdbx_seq_one_letter_code
_entity_poly.pdbx_strand_id
1 'polypeptide(L)'
;MIKFSPGVHFTNLHGTSFAEEAIAALENPTLSPEEVANTITSLCREVVKATPPSEEANGGDDTPGLEGFLWDIWNAVVTIAEEDTSSHDRLAAILPAIKAKGKSGCEGWRIWGNDFDWANLPVYGPAVRESMNGPSPATENQWIDYHDSSQSECRAALAGDPPTDSPASRAGAAARKRWLNLNAFLARLWALGVMDCTMYGISTMRMELEPYSLPPEKRPPTEAYGIQEIEVENAAIWVRIAGKRMFECREILGPKGNPNWDPQYGAAGSSGGTWEGVDGYHPERWALWKSIFGKIANEGGRQNMVDAAKVAVVAMEQIEREAAPRSTDNEAIQ
;
A
#
# COMPACT_ATOMS: atom_id res chain seq x y z
N MET A 1 11.12 -9.57 15.46
CA MET A 1 11.59 -8.40 14.68
C MET A 1 12.74 -8.90 13.81
N ILE A 2 12.40 -9.50 12.67
CA ILE A 2 13.38 -10.01 11.71
C ILE A 2 13.92 -8.79 10.98
N LYS A 3 15.20 -8.48 11.21
CA LYS A 3 15.89 -7.35 10.61
C LYS A 3 16.32 -7.76 9.20
N PHE A 4 15.77 -7.11 8.17
CA PHE A 4 16.34 -7.17 6.82
C PHE A 4 17.23 -5.94 6.59
N SER A 5 18.47 -6.20 6.18
CA SER A 5 19.47 -5.18 5.81
C SER A 5 19.13 -4.53 4.46
N PRO A 6 19.59 -3.29 4.19
CA PRO A 6 19.45 -2.67 2.88
C PRO A 6 20.60 -3.16 1.99
N GLY A 7 20.29 -3.48 0.73
CA GLY A 7 21.32 -3.86 -0.24
C GLY A 7 21.56 -5.36 -0.33
N VAL A 8 20.49 -6.16 -0.38
CA VAL A 8 20.63 -7.53 -0.88
C VAL A 8 20.87 -7.45 -2.39
N HIS A 9 22.14 -7.33 -2.78
CA HIS A 9 22.59 -8.05 -3.95
C HIS A 9 22.31 -9.52 -3.68
N PHE A 10 21.28 -10.07 -4.32
CA PHE A 10 20.98 -11.49 -4.29
C PHE A 10 22.09 -12.23 -5.02
N THR A 11 23.17 -12.59 -4.31
CA THR A 11 24.15 -13.54 -4.81
C THR A 11 24.00 -14.87 -4.08
N ASN A 12 23.27 -15.77 -4.77
CA ASN A 12 23.43 -17.21 -4.82
C ASN A 12 23.47 -18.01 -3.51
N LEU A 13 22.34 -18.66 -3.21
CA LEU A 13 22.29 -20.01 -2.65
C LEU A 13 21.26 -20.84 -3.45
N HIS A 14 21.79 -21.77 -4.26
CA HIS A 14 21.12 -22.85 -5.03
C HIS A 14 19.58 -22.90 -5.10
N GLY A 15 18.99 -21.97 -5.87
CA GLY A 15 17.59 -21.98 -6.31
C GLY A 15 17.25 -20.92 -7.39
N THR A 16 18.27 -20.26 -7.94
CA THR A 16 18.20 -18.94 -8.58
C THR A 16 17.52 -18.86 -9.96
N SER A 17 17.07 -19.95 -10.58
CA SER A 17 16.51 -19.86 -11.95
C SER A 17 15.04 -19.45 -12.00
N PHE A 18 14.19 -19.94 -11.09
CA PHE A 18 12.74 -19.80 -11.25
C PHE A 18 12.23 -18.41 -10.86
N ALA A 19 12.74 -17.85 -9.76
CA ALA A 19 12.35 -16.52 -9.31
C ALA A 19 12.82 -15.46 -10.33
N GLU A 20 14.05 -15.57 -10.83
CA GLU A 20 14.58 -14.69 -11.89
C GLU A 20 13.72 -14.77 -13.16
N GLU A 21 13.27 -15.96 -13.57
CA GLU A 21 12.38 -16.13 -14.72
C GLU A 21 11.00 -15.48 -14.49
N ALA A 22 10.41 -15.64 -13.31
CA ALA A 22 9.14 -15.01 -12.95
C ALA A 22 9.26 -13.47 -12.94
N ILE A 23 10.35 -12.95 -12.39
CA ILE A 23 10.64 -11.51 -12.34
C ILE A 23 10.85 -10.96 -13.75
N ALA A 24 11.62 -11.66 -14.60
CA ALA A 24 11.79 -11.28 -15.99
C ALA A 24 10.45 -11.23 -16.75
N ALA A 25 9.52 -12.14 -16.45
CA ALA A 25 8.17 -12.10 -17.02
C ALA A 25 7.34 -10.90 -16.50
N LEU A 26 7.45 -10.57 -15.21
CA LEU A 26 6.83 -9.38 -14.62
C LEU A 26 7.34 -8.10 -15.30
N GLU A 27 8.63 -8.01 -15.58
CA GLU A 27 9.26 -6.82 -16.17
C GLU A 27 9.09 -6.73 -17.70
N ASN A 28 8.80 -7.84 -18.38
CA ASN A 28 8.72 -7.85 -19.84
C ASN A 28 7.42 -7.19 -20.36
N PRO A 29 7.48 -6.01 -20.99
CA PRO A 29 6.29 -5.29 -21.45
C PRO A 29 5.61 -5.96 -22.66
N THR A 30 6.28 -6.91 -23.31
CA THR A 30 5.73 -7.62 -24.49
C THR A 30 4.82 -8.77 -24.11
N LEU A 31 4.92 -9.29 -22.88
CA LEU A 31 4.01 -10.31 -22.37
C LEU A 31 2.71 -9.69 -21.88
N SER A 32 1.60 -10.29 -22.28
CA SER A 32 0.27 -9.98 -21.75
C SER A 32 0.16 -10.37 -20.27
N PRO A 33 -0.76 -9.75 -19.51
CA PRO A 33 -1.02 -10.13 -18.12
C PRO A 33 -1.33 -11.62 -17.92
N GLU A 34 -2.03 -12.25 -18.89
CA GLU A 34 -2.35 -13.68 -18.84
C GLU A 34 -1.12 -14.56 -19.07
N GLU A 35 -0.23 -14.20 -19.99
CA GLU A 35 1.02 -14.92 -20.21
C GLU A 35 1.91 -14.86 -18.96
N VAL A 36 2.03 -13.70 -18.32
CA VAL A 36 2.77 -13.59 -17.05
C VAL A 36 2.15 -14.45 -15.96
N ALA A 37 0.82 -14.43 -15.81
CA ALA A 37 0.13 -15.27 -14.83
C ALA A 37 0.36 -16.77 -15.11
N ASN A 38 0.34 -17.18 -16.38
CA ASN A 38 0.66 -18.55 -16.78
C ASN A 38 2.10 -18.92 -16.43
N THR A 39 3.06 -18.04 -16.69
CA THR A 39 4.47 -18.24 -16.34
C THR A 39 4.64 -18.41 -14.82
N ILE A 40 4.12 -17.47 -14.02
CA ILE A 40 4.21 -17.53 -12.55
C ILE A 40 3.61 -18.83 -12.00
N THR A 41 2.38 -19.17 -12.41
CA THR A 41 1.72 -20.39 -11.92
C THR A 41 2.41 -21.66 -12.38
N SER A 42 3.05 -21.66 -13.56
CA SER A 42 3.86 -22.78 -14.03
C SER A 42 5.14 -22.94 -13.22
N LEU A 43 5.84 -21.84 -12.95
CA LEU A 43 7.05 -21.85 -12.16
C LEU A 43 6.80 -22.30 -10.73
N CYS A 44 5.66 -21.94 -10.11
CA CYS A 44 5.26 -22.53 -8.83
C CYS A 44 5.22 -24.06 -8.87
N ARG A 45 4.66 -24.66 -9.93
CA ARG A 45 4.60 -26.13 -10.06
C ARG A 45 5.99 -26.73 -10.19
N GLU A 46 6.88 -26.09 -10.92
CA GLU A 46 8.26 -26.56 -11.07
C GLU A 46 9.04 -26.43 -9.75
N VAL A 47 8.84 -25.36 -8.98
CA VAL A 47 9.41 -25.20 -7.63
C VAL A 47 8.95 -26.31 -6.70
N VAL A 48 7.65 -26.60 -6.67
CA VAL A 48 7.09 -27.66 -5.81
C VAL A 48 7.63 -29.04 -6.20
N LYS A 49 7.79 -29.33 -7.49
CA LYS A 49 8.40 -30.59 -7.96
C LYS A 49 9.89 -30.68 -7.62
N ALA A 50 10.61 -29.57 -7.69
CA ALA A 50 12.05 -29.53 -7.47
C ALA A 50 12.42 -29.53 -5.98
N THR A 51 11.50 -29.16 -5.09
CA THR A 51 11.76 -29.05 -3.65
C THR A 51 11.28 -30.31 -2.93
N PRO A 52 12.19 -31.13 -2.36
CA PRO A 52 11.79 -32.30 -1.59
C PRO A 52 11.07 -31.88 -0.30
N PRO A 53 10.16 -32.71 0.25
CA PRO A 53 9.65 -32.53 1.60
C PRO A 53 10.81 -32.49 2.60
N SER A 54 10.96 -31.41 3.36
CA SER A 54 11.98 -31.33 4.41
C SER A 54 11.42 -31.87 5.73
N GLU A 55 12.22 -32.68 6.44
CA GLU A 55 11.89 -33.12 7.80
C GLU A 55 11.97 -31.96 8.84
N GLU A 56 12.59 -30.84 8.46
CA GLU A 56 12.85 -29.66 9.31
C GLU A 56 11.84 -28.51 9.12
N ALA A 57 10.88 -28.63 8.19
CA ALA A 57 9.77 -27.70 8.13
C ALA A 57 8.98 -27.83 9.45
N ASN A 58 9.10 -26.86 10.35
CA ASN A 58 8.47 -26.81 11.66
C ASN A 58 6.99 -27.26 11.63
N GLY A 59 6.75 -28.57 11.76
CA GLY A 59 5.47 -29.21 12.05
C GLY A 59 4.27 -28.87 11.16
N GLY A 60 4.44 -28.54 9.87
CA GLY A 60 3.33 -28.17 8.99
C GLY A 60 3.21 -29.04 7.73
N ASP A 61 1.98 -29.40 7.36
CA ASP A 61 1.62 -30.02 6.06
C ASP A 61 1.75 -29.03 4.87
N ASP A 62 2.62 -28.02 4.98
CA ASP A 62 2.77 -26.96 3.98
C ASP A 62 3.60 -27.42 2.78
N THR A 63 3.32 -26.82 1.62
CA THR A 63 3.96 -27.20 0.36
C THR A 63 5.42 -26.74 0.34
N PRO A 64 6.41 -27.64 0.24
CA PRO A 64 7.82 -27.28 0.27
C PRO A 64 8.20 -26.28 -0.83
N GLY A 65 8.98 -25.26 -0.47
CA GLY A 65 9.53 -24.25 -1.39
C GLY A 65 8.55 -23.19 -1.91
N LEU A 66 7.24 -23.46 -1.86
CA LEU A 66 6.22 -22.60 -2.45
C LEU A 66 6.13 -21.23 -1.77
N GLU A 67 6.15 -21.19 -0.43
CA GLU A 67 6.09 -19.94 0.33
C GLU A 67 7.23 -18.98 -0.06
N GLY A 68 8.48 -19.45 0.00
CA GLY A 68 9.65 -18.63 -0.32
C GLY A 68 9.61 -18.08 -1.74
N PHE A 69 9.23 -18.91 -2.71
CA PHE A 69 9.08 -18.47 -4.11
C PHE A 69 8.00 -17.38 -4.28
N LEU A 70 6.87 -17.50 -3.56
CA LEU A 70 5.82 -16.48 -3.60
C LEU A 70 6.25 -15.18 -2.94
N TRP A 71 7.00 -15.24 -1.83
CA TRP A 71 7.61 -14.05 -1.24
C TRP A 71 8.48 -13.31 -2.24
N ASP A 72 9.33 -14.01 -3.00
CA ASP A 72 10.19 -13.40 -4.01
C ASP A 72 9.38 -12.68 -5.10
N ILE A 73 8.33 -13.32 -5.63
CA ILE A 73 7.45 -12.73 -6.65
C ILE A 73 6.71 -11.51 -6.11
N TRP A 74 6.13 -11.60 -4.92
CA TRP A 74 5.34 -10.51 -4.35
C TRP A 74 6.20 -9.32 -3.97
N ASN A 75 7.40 -9.56 -3.46
CA ASN A 75 8.38 -8.50 -3.23
C ASN A 75 8.78 -7.84 -4.56
N ALA A 76 8.96 -8.61 -5.64
CA ALA A 76 9.24 -8.03 -6.96
C ALA A 76 8.08 -7.18 -7.48
N VAL A 77 6.83 -7.62 -7.34
CA VAL A 77 5.64 -6.80 -7.70
C VAL A 77 5.64 -5.49 -6.93
N VAL A 78 5.92 -5.52 -5.62
CA VAL A 78 6.00 -4.32 -4.78
C VAL A 78 7.14 -3.41 -5.23
N THR A 79 8.34 -3.95 -5.45
CA THR A 79 9.52 -3.18 -5.90
C THR A 79 9.29 -2.52 -7.26
N ILE A 80 8.71 -3.24 -8.23
CA ILE A 80 8.39 -2.67 -9.54
C ILE A 80 7.37 -1.53 -9.38
N ALA A 81 6.35 -1.71 -8.54
CA ALA A 81 5.35 -0.66 -8.27
C ALA A 81 5.94 0.57 -7.57
N GLU A 82 6.90 0.38 -6.67
CA GLU A 82 7.64 1.44 -6.00
C GLU A 82 8.51 2.25 -6.97
N GLU A 83 9.18 1.59 -7.91
CA GLU A 83 10.16 2.22 -8.78
C GLU A 83 9.58 2.81 -10.07
N ASP A 84 8.52 2.21 -10.63
CA ASP A 84 7.94 2.65 -11.90
C ASP A 84 6.40 2.72 -11.87
N THR A 85 5.87 3.94 -11.85
CA THR A 85 4.42 4.18 -11.93
C THR A 85 3.80 3.77 -13.27
N SER A 86 4.59 3.68 -14.34
CA SER A 86 4.07 3.25 -15.65
C SER A 86 3.67 1.77 -15.67
N SER A 87 4.21 0.98 -14.73
CA SER A 87 3.89 -0.43 -14.55
C SER A 87 2.57 -0.68 -13.83
N HIS A 88 2.00 0.32 -13.13
CA HIS A 88 0.89 0.13 -12.19
C HIS A 88 -0.33 -0.52 -12.83
N ASP A 89 -0.75 -0.05 -14.00
CA ASP A 89 -1.92 -0.61 -14.69
C ASP A 89 -1.67 -2.04 -15.16
N ARG A 90 -0.44 -2.34 -15.59
CA ARG A 90 -0.07 -3.69 -16.01
C ARG A 90 -0.02 -4.65 -14.82
N LEU A 91 0.60 -4.25 -13.71
CA LEU A 91 0.61 -5.04 -12.47
C LEU A 91 -0.81 -5.26 -11.93
N ALA A 92 -1.64 -4.21 -11.95
CA ALA A 92 -3.06 -4.30 -11.56
C ALA A 92 -3.89 -5.20 -12.50
N ALA A 93 -3.44 -5.46 -13.73
CA ALA A 93 -4.06 -6.42 -14.64
C ALA A 93 -3.51 -7.86 -14.47
N ILE A 94 -2.25 -8.03 -14.06
CA ILE A 94 -1.66 -9.35 -13.80
C ILE A 94 -2.31 -10.01 -12.57
N LEU A 95 -2.53 -9.28 -11.49
CA LEU A 95 -3.08 -9.84 -10.25
C LEU A 95 -4.46 -10.49 -10.47
N PRO A 96 -5.44 -9.88 -11.17
CA PRO A 96 -6.68 -10.55 -11.57
C PRO A 96 -6.46 -11.78 -12.46
N ALA A 97 -5.50 -11.74 -13.39
CA ALA A 97 -5.19 -12.88 -14.25
C ALA A 97 -4.64 -14.08 -13.46
N ILE A 98 -3.88 -13.82 -12.39
CA ILE A 98 -3.46 -14.83 -11.42
C ILE A 98 -4.68 -15.33 -10.62
N LYS A 99 -5.50 -14.44 -10.06
CA LYS A 99 -6.70 -14.80 -9.30
C LYS A 99 -7.66 -15.69 -10.09
N ALA A 100 -7.79 -15.45 -11.39
CA ALA A 100 -8.63 -16.24 -12.30
C ALA A 100 -8.19 -17.72 -12.42
N LYS A 101 -6.98 -18.09 -11.99
CA LYS A 101 -6.52 -19.49 -11.97
C LYS A 101 -7.20 -20.32 -10.88
N GLY A 102 -7.75 -19.68 -9.84
CA GLY A 102 -8.43 -20.36 -8.74
C GLY A 102 -7.60 -21.51 -8.16
N LYS A 103 -8.19 -22.71 -8.08
CA LYS A 103 -7.52 -23.93 -7.60
C LYS A 103 -6.84 -24.78 -8.68
N SER A 104 -6.76 -24.29 -9.92
CA SER A 104 -6.27 -25.11 -11.04
C SER A 104 -4.78 -25.45 -10.88
N GLY A 105 -4.45 -26.74 -10.76
CA GLY A 105 -3.08 -27.23 -10.76
C GLY A 105 -2.31 -27.00 -9.47
N CYS A 106 -3.03 -26.81 -8.35
CA CYS A 106 -2.49 -26.69 -7.00
C CYS A 106 -3.17 -27.66 -6.03
N GLU A 107 -3.63 -28.82 -6.52
CA GLU A 107 -4.32 -29.82 -5.71
C GLU A 107 -3.43 -30.31 -4.56
N GLY A 108 -3.93 -30.20 -3.33
CA GLY A 108 -3.20 -30.60 -2.12
C GLY A 108 -2.13 -29.61 -1.66
N TRP A 109 -1.94 -28.48 -2.35
CA TRP A 109 -1.02 -27.45 -1.88
C TRP A 109 -1.60 -26.73 -0.67
N ARG A 110 -0.75 -26.47 0.32
CA ARG A 110 -1.04 -25.70 1.53
C ARG A 110 0.04 -24.67 1.81
N ILE A 111 -0.37 -23.56 2.43
CA ILE A 111 0.50 -22.51 2.98
C ILE A 111 -0.09 -22.07 4.33
N TRP A 112 0.75 -22.04 5.36
CA TRP A 112 0.38 -21.71 6.74
C TRP A 112 -0.79 -22.53 7.25
N GLY A 113 -0.81 -23.82 6.91
CA GLY A 113 -1.86 -24.77 7.25
C GLY A 113 -3.17 -24.59 6.49
N ASN A 114 -3.29 -23.63 5.57
CA ASN A 114 -4.49 -23.38 4.78
C ASN A 114 -4.37 -23.95 3.38
N ASP A 115 -5.49 -24.39 2.79
CA ASP A 115 -5.55 -24.81 1.40
C ASP A 115 -5.18 -23.65 0.46
N PHE A 116 -4.36 -23.96 -0.54
CA PHE A 116 -3.92 -23.00 -1.54
C PHE A 116 -5.04 -22.67 -2.53
N ASP A 117 -5.21 -21.38 -2.84
CA ASP A 117 -6.10 -20.88 -3.89
C ASP A 117 -5.56 -19.56 -4.46
N TRP A 118 -5.32 -19.51 -5.77
CA TRP A 118 -4.85 -18.29 -6.43
C TRP A 118 -5.82 -17.12 -6.29
N ALA A 119 -7.12 -17.38 -6.11
CA ALA A 119 -8.13 -16.33 -5.91
C ALA A 119 -7.83 -15.44 -4.69
N ASN A 120 -7.08 -15.95 -3.72
CA ASN A 120 -6.73 -15.26 -2.48
C ASN A 120 -5.36 -14.57 -2.52
N LEU A 121 -4.60 -14.69 -3.63
CA LEU A 121 -3.21 -14.20 -3.73
C LEU A 121 -2.37 -14.59 -2.49
N PRO A 122 -2.13 -15.89 -2.25
CA PRO A 122 -1.48 -16.36 -1.03
C PRO A 122 -0.15 -15.65 -0.78
N VAL A 123 0.09 -15.22 0.47
CA VAL A 123 1.30 -14.47 0.90
C VAL A 123 1.39 -13.01 0.41
N TYR A 124 0.57 -12.57 -0.56
CA TYR A 124 0.66 -11.21 -1.11
C TYR A 124 0.36 -10.11 -0.08
N GLY A 125 -0.72 -10.26 0.70
CA GLY A 125 -1.08 -9.31 1.76
C GLY A 125 0.03 -9.12 2.81
N PRO A 126 0.58 -10.20 3.38
CA PRO A 126 1.77 -10.16 4.23
C PRO A 126 2.98 -9.47 3.57
N ALA A 127 3.28 -9.77 2.31
CA ALA A 127 4.37 -9.11 1.56
C ALA A 127 4.16 -7.59 1.45
N VAL A 128 2.95 -7.16 1.09
CA VAL A 128 2.60 -5.75 1.07
C VAL A 128 2.71 -5.13 2.48
N ARG A 129 2.24 -5.82 3.52
CA ARG A 129 2.27 -5.31 4.89
C ARG A 129 3.69 -5.02 5.37
N GLU A 130 4.67 -5.84 5.03
CA GLU A 130 6.08 -5.60 5.41
C GLU A 130 6.65 -4.30 4.78
N SER A 131 6.18 -3.94 3.58
CA SER A 131 6.56 -2.68 2.93
C SER A 131 5.80 -1.46 3.43
N MET A 132 4.75 -1.63 4.24
CA MET A 132 3.92 -0.53 4.78
C MET A 132 4.46 0.03 6.11
N ASN A 133 5.78 -0.04 6.34
CA ASN A 133 6.45 0.48 7.54
C ASN A 133 7.05 1.89 7.33
N GLY A 134 6.57 2.64 6.33
CA GLY A 134 6.99 4.01 6.04
C GLY A 134 8.17 4.10 5.07
N PRO A 135 8.59 5.33 4.70
CA PRO A 135 9.73 5.54 3.82
C PRO A 135 10.99 4.94 4.44
N SER A 136 11.72 4.14 3.66
CA SER A 136 12.94 3.46 4.10
C SER A 136 14.15 4.00 3.33
N PRO A 137 14.72 5.14 3.73
CA PRO A 137 15.91 5.71 3.10
C PRO A 137 17.14 4.85 3.39
N ALA A 138 17.87 4.51 2.35
CA ALA A 138 19.13 3.79 2.42
C ALA A 138 20.13 4.37 1.42
N THR A 139 21.40 4.39 1.80
CA THR A 139 22.51 4.50 0.84
C THR A 139 22.93 3.10 0.40
N GLU A 140 23.90 3.01 -0.51
CA GLU A 140 24.49 1.73 -0.94
C GLU A 140 24.96 0.86 0.24
N ASN A 141 25.36 1.46 1.37
CA ASN A 141 26.05 0.75 2.45
C ASN A 141 25.28 0.73 3.78
N GLN A 142 24.19 1.49 3.94
CA GLN A 142 23.51 1.61 5.24
C GLN A 142 22.09 2.16 5.16
N TRP A 143 21.24 1.72 6.09
CA TRP A 143 19.95 2.35 6.39
C TRP A 143 20.20 3.73 7.02
N ILE A 144 19.34 4.69 6.68
CA ILE A 144 19.33 6.01 7.32
C ILE A 144 18.16 6.03 8.30
N ASP A 145 18.46 6.20 9.59
CA ASP A 145 17.43 6.50 10.57
C ASP A 145 17.01 7.97 10.46
N TYR A 146 15.94 8.23 9.70
CA TYR A 146 15.44 9.59 9.49
C TYR A 146 14.71 10.17 10.71
N HIS A 147 14.52 9.39 11.78
CA HIS A 147 14.09 9.91 13.08
C HIS A 147 15.24 10.62 13.81
N ASP A 148 16.50 10.33 13.45
CA ASP A 148 17.65 11.09 13.93
C ASP A 148 17.63 12.51 13.33
N SER A 149 17.52 13.50 14.21
CA SER A 149 17.59 14.93 13.86
C SER A 149 18.86 15.34 13.13
N SER A 150 19.95 14.57 13.24
CA SER A 150 21.20 14.81 12.53
C SER A 150 21.09 14.56 11.01
N GLN A 151 20.09 13.78 10.57
CA GLN A 151 19.85 13.44 9.16
C GLN A 151 19.08 14.54 8.41
N SER A 152 19.51 15.79 8.57
CA SER A 152 18.78 16.97 8.10
C SER A 152 18.51 16.97 6.59
N GLU A 153 19.48 16.52 5.77
CA GLU A 153 19.34 16.47 4.32
C GLU A 153 18.40 15.36 3.83
N CYS A 154 18.42 14.19 4.48
CA CYS A 154 17.48 13.11 4.22
C CYS A 154 16.04 13.56 4.57
N ARG A 155 15.88 14.16 5.74
CA ARG A 155 14.60 14.71 6.22
C ARG A 155 14.08 15.82 5.31
N ALA A 156 14.94 16.70 4.82
CA ALA A 156 14.59 17.75 3.86
C ALA A 156 14.08 17.14 2.54
N ALA A 157 14.77 16.13 2.01
CA ALA A 157 14.34 15.44 0.79
C ALA A 157 13.02 14.67 0.97
N LEU A 158 12.83 14.00 2.12
CA LEU A 158 11.55 13.38 2.49
C LEU A 158 10.43 14.43 2.57
N ALA A 159 10.72 15.65 3.03
CA ALA A 159 9.78 16.76 3.10
C ALA A 159 9.43 17.37 1.73
N GLY A 160 10.12 16.95 0.66
CA GLY A 160 9.89 17.40 -0.71
C GLY A 160 10.88 18.44 -1.22
N ASP A 161 11.99 18.71 -0.51
CA ASP A 161 13.05 19.55 -1.05
C ASP A 161 13.74 18.85 -2.24
N PRO A 162 14.14 19.60 -3.28
CA PRO A 162 14.94 19.05 -4.36
C PRO A 162 16.20 18.35 -3.82
N PRO A 163 16.51 17.13 -4.29
CA PRO A 163 17.67 16.40 -3.79
C PRO A 163 18.96 17.15 -4.11
N THR A 164 19.90 17.15 -3.15
CA THR A 164 21.26 17.64 -3.34
C THR A 164 22.19 16.50 -3.79
N ASP A 165 23.47 16.83 -4.04
CA ASP A 165 24.51 15.84 -4.38
C ASP A 165 24.96 14.97 -3.20
N SER A 166 24.32 15.07 -2.03
CA SER A 166 24.66 14.21 -0.91
C SER A 166 23.99 12.82 -1.02
N PRO A 167 24.65 11.74 -0.54
CA PRO A 167 24.04 10.42 -0.47
C PRO A 167 22.77 10.40 0.37
N ALA A 168 22.73 11.15 1.48
CA ALA A 168 21.57 11.19 2.38
C ALA A 168 20.36 11.87 1.73
N SER A 169 20.57 12.98 1.02
CA SER A 169 19.51 13.67 0.29
C SER A 169 18.92 12.81 -0.83
N ARG A 170 19.79 12.16 -1.64
CA ARG A 170 19.33 11.22 -2.68
C ARG A 170 18.56 10.03 -2.11
N ALA A 171 19.05 9.46 -1.00
CA ALA A 171 18.37 8.36 -0.31
C ALA A 171 16.98 8.76 0.18
N GLY A 172 16.84 9.95 0.78
CA GLY A 172 15.56 10.52 1.21
C GLY A 172 14.61 10.73 0.04
N ALA A 173 15.07 11.32 -1.07
CA ALA A 173 14.25 11.54 -2.26
C ALA A 173 13.78 10.22 -2.90
N ALA A 174 14.66 9.20 -2.96
CA ALA A 174 14.32 7.88 -3.48
C ALA A 174 13.29 7.17 -2.59
N ALA A 175 13.48 7.20 -1.27
CA ALA A 175 12.52 6.61 -0.32
C ALA A 175 11.16 7.30 -0.37
N ARG A 176 11.15 8.63 -0.49
CA ARG A 176 9.93 9.41 -0.69
C ARG A 176 9.17 8.97 -1.95
N LYS A 177 9.88 8.86 -3.08
CA LYS A 177 9.31 8.41 -4.36
C LYS A 177 8.68 7.03 -4.20
N ARG A 178 9.44 6.06 -3.68
CA ARG A 178 8.95 4.67 -3.48
C ARG A 178 7.71 4.63 -2.59
N TRP A 179 7.73 5.32 -1.46
CA TRP A 179 6.61 5.32 -0.51
C TRP A 179 5.30 5.83 -1.15
N LEU A 180 5.37 6.96 -1.85
CA LEU A 180 4.20 7.53 -2.51
C LEU A 180 3.72 6.66 -3.69
N ASN A 181 4.66 6.06 -4.44
CA ASN A 181 4.33 5.16 -5.54
C ASN A 181 3.65 3.87 -5.07
N LEU A 182 4.13 3.27 -3.98
CA LEU A 182 3.51 2.09 -3.38
C LEU A 182 2.09 2.40 -2.94
N ASN A 183 1.87 3.48 -2.19
CA ASN A 183 0.53 3.87 -1.76
C ASN A 183 -0.39 4.18 -2.95
N ALA A 184 0.12 4.80 -4.01
CA ALA A 184 -0.64 5.04 -5.23
C ALA A 184 -1.06 3.72 -5.91
N PHE A 185 -0.18 2.73 -5.94
CA PHE A 185 -0.48 1.41 -6.46
C PHE A 185 -1.54 0.69 -5.60
N LEU A 186 -1.39 0.68 -4.28
CA LEU A 186 -2.35 0.03 -3.38
C LEU A 186 -3.74 0.70 -3.43
N ALA A 187 -3.78 2.04 -3.49
CA ALA A 187 -5.03 2.77 -3.70
C ALA A 187 -5.68 2.38 -5.04
N ARG A 188 -4.89 2.20 -6.11
CA ARG A 188 -5.38 1.75 -7.41
C ARG A 188 -5.93 0.32 -7.35
N LEU A 189 -5.23 -0.61 -6.70
CA LEU A 189 -5.71 -1.99 -6.54
C LEU A 189 -7.07 -2.03 -5.84
N TRP A 190 -7.28 -1.18 -4.84
CA TRP A 190 -8.56 -1.09 -4.15
C TRP A 190 -9.64 -0.43 -5.00
N ALA A 191 -9.33 0.68 -5.67
CA ALA A 191 -10.24 1.35 -6.59
C ALA A 191 -10.76 0.37 -7.68
N LEU A 192 -9.88 -0.49 -8.20
CA LEU A 192 -10.20 -1.52 -9.19
C LEU A 192 -10.82 -2.80 -8.60
N GLY A 193 -10.89 -2.94 -7.27
CA GLY A 193 -11.41 -4.13 -6.60
C GLY A 193 -10.54 -5.38 -6.75
N VAL A 194 -9.25 -5.21 -7.04
CA VAL A 194 -8.29 -6.30 -7.19
C VAL A 194 -7.88 -6.86 -5.83
N MET A 195 -7.58 -5.96 -4.89
CA MET A 195 -7.23 -6.26 -3.51
C MET A 195 -8.05 -5.37 -2.58
N ASP A 196 -8.48 -5.94 -1.46
CA ASP A 196 -9.07 -5.15 -0.39
C ASP A 196 -7.98 -4.39 0.36
N CYS A 197 -7.91 -3.07 0.15
CA CYS A 197 -6.98 -2.18 0.85
C CYS A 197 -7.71 -1.24 1.82
N THR A 198 -8.93 -1.60 2.26
CA THR A 198 -9.76 -0.76 3.13
C THR A 198 -9.02 -0.40 4.43
N MET A 199 -8.28 -1.36 5.01
CA MET A 199 -7.45 -1.13 6.20
C MET A 199 -6.34 -0.10 5.95
N TYR A 200 -5.65 -0.15 4.81
CA TYR A 200 -4.57 0.78 4.50
C TYR A 200 -5.10 2.21 4.31
N GLY A 201 -6.17 2.36 3.53
CA GLY A 201 -6.79 3.67 3.29
C GLY A 201 -7.23 4.35 4.59
N ILE A 202 -7.91 3.64 5.50
CA ILE A 202 -8.37 4.24 6.76
C ILE A 202 -7.20 4.55 7.70
N SER A 203 -6.18 3.67 7.73
CA SER A 203 -5.01 3.85 8.58
C SER A 203 -4.18 5.04 8.13
N THR A 204 -4.03 5.26 6.82
CA THR A 204 -3.42 6.47 6.25
C THR A 204 -4.17 7.72 6.70
N MET A 205 -5.49 7.79 6.51
CA MET A 205 -6.25 8.99 6.93
C MET A 205 -6.13 9.25 8.44
N ARG A 206 -6.24 8.19 9.24
CA ARG A 206 -6.09 8.26 10.70
C ARG A 206 -4.71 8.74 11.12
N MET A 207 -3.63 8.16 10.59
CA MET A 207 -2.28 8.41 11.08
C MET A 207 -1.67 9.69 10.50
N GLU A 208 -2.01 10.02 9.26
CA GLU A 208 -1.30 11.03 8.48
C GLU A 208 -2.09 12.32 8.30
N LEU A 209 -3.44 12.26 8.29
CA LEU A 209 -4.28 13.45 8.09
C LEU A 209 -4.99 13.90 9.38
N GLU A 210 -5.63 12.99 10.09
CA GLU A 210 -6.45 13.34 11.26
C GLU A 210 -5.70 14.07 12.39
N PRO A 211 -4.39 13.87 12.63
CA PRO A 211 -3.66 14.66 13.62
C PRO A 211 -3.73 16.18 13.37
N TYR A 212 -3.94 16.63 12.13
CA TYR A 212 -4.06 18.06 11.81
C TYR A 212 -5.38 18.69 12.27
N SER A 213 -6.36 17.88 12.68
CA SER A 213 -7.54 18.36 13.42
C SER A 213 -7.21 18.82 14.84
N LEU A 214 -6.07 18.39 15.39
CA LEU A 214 -5.59 18.78 16.71
C LEU A 214 -4.74 20.07 16.65
N PRO A 215 -4.70 20.84 17.75
CA PRO A 215 -3.70 21.87 17.96
C PRO A 215 -2.27 21.30 17.84
N PRO A 216 -1.29 22.05 17.28
CA PRO A 216 0.08 21.57 17.07
C PRO A 216 0.73 20.90 18.29
N GLU A 217 0.49 21.45 19.49
CA GLU A 217 1.01 20.96 20.77
C GLU A 217 0.40 19.63 21.25
N LYS A 218 -0.72 19.21 20.65
CA LYS A 218 -1.40 17.94 20.95
C LYS A 218 -1.24 16.90 19.85
N ARG A 219 -0.59 17.26 18.74
CA ARG A 219 -0.31 16.28 17.69
C ARG A 219 0.64 15.25 18.28
N PRO A 220 0.37 13.94 18.12
CA PRO A 220 1.31 12.92 18.56
C PRO A 220 2.67 13.24 17.94
N PRO A 221 3.77 13.10 18.70
CA PRO A 221 5.09 13.17 18.12
C PRO A 221 5.12 12.16 16.96
N THR A 222 5.74 12.53 15.85
CA THR A 222 5.76 11.78 14.57
C THR A 222 6.55 10.46 14.66
N GLU A 223 6.56 9.81 15.82
CA GLU A 223 7.36 8.64 16.20
C GLU A 223 7.05 7.42 15.34
N ALA A 224 5.95 7.40 14.59
CA ALA A 224 5.64 6.32 13.66
C ALA A 224 6.23 6.52 12.25
N TYR A 225 6.06 7.69 11.60
CA TYR A 225 6.36 7.84 10.16
C TYR A 225 6.93 9.19 9.69
N GLY A 226 7.33 10.08 10.62
CA GLY A 226 8.26 11.20 10.41
C GLY A 226 8.21 11.95 9.07
N ILE A 227 7.85 13.24 9.16
CA ILE A 227 7.83 14.30 8.12
C ILE A 227 6.40 14.58 7.61
N GLN A 228 5.87 15.72 8.08
CA GLN A 228 4.49 16.16 7.90
C GLN A 228 4.04 16.24 6.43
N GLU A 229 4.96 16.62 5.56
CA GLU A 229 4.67 16.89 4.16
C GLU A 229 4.37 15.62 3.36
N ILE A 230 5.18 14.57 3.53
CA ILE A 230 4.95 13.28 2.84
C ILE A 230 3.69 12.58 3.35
N GLU A 231 3.36 12.73 4.64
CA GLU A 231 2.14 12.20 5.25
C GLU A 231 0.88 12.79 4.59
N VAL A 232 0.80 14.11 4.46
CA VAL A 232 -0.36 14.77 3.81
C VAL A 232 -0.44 14.43 2.32
N GLU A 233 0.70 14.34 1.65
CA GLU A 233 0.75 13.90 0.25
C GLU A 233 0.24 12.48 0.07
N ASN A 234 0.60 11.58 0.99
CA ASN A 234 0.15 10.20 0.95
C ASN A 234 -1.37 10.10 1.20
N ALA A 235 -1.90 10.79 2.20
CA ALA A 235 -3.36 10.91 2.40
C ALA A 235 -4.08 11.45 1.15
N ALA A 236 -3.51 12.47 0.50
CA ALA A 236 -4.06 13.02 -0.74
C ALA A 236 -4.04 12.01 -1.91
N ILE A 237 -3.03 11.14 -2.01
CA ILE A 237 -2.96 10.07 -3.01
C ILE A 237 -4.15 9.11 -2.87
N TRP A 238 -4.44 8.66 -1.65
CA TRP A 238 -5.57 7.77 -1.39
C TRP A 238 -6.90 8.40 -1.80
N VAL A 239 -7.14 9.66 -1.45
CA VAL A 239 -8.33 10.40 -1.86
C VAL A 239 -8.41 10.53 -3.38
N ARG A 240 -7.31 10.84 -4.06
CA ARG A 240 -7.32 11.04 -5.52
C ARG A 240 -7.58 9.77 -6.30
N ILE A 241 -7.04 8.64 -5.85
CA ILE A 241 -7.07 7.38 -6.61
C ILE A 241 -8.24 6.50 -6.16
N ALA A 242 -8.45 6.36 -4.85
CA ALA A 242 -9.48 5.50 -4.27
C ALA A 242 -10.63 6.27 -3.63
N GLY A 243 -10.66 7.60 -3.73
CA GLY A 243 -11.62 8.44 -3.00
C GLY A 243 -13.08 8.10 -3.23
N LYS A 244 -13.47 7.70 -4.45
CA LYS A 244 -14.84 7.24 -4.72
C LYS A 244 -15.19 6.04 -3.85
N ARG A 245 -14.31 5.03 -3.81
CA ARG A 245 -14.51 3.83 -2.99
C ARG A 245 -14.48 4.15 -1.50
N MET A 246 -13.60 5.06 -1.06
CA MET A 246 -13.57 5.56 0.32
C MET A 246 -14.88 6.26 0.70
N PHE A 247 -15.41 7.11 -0.18
CA PHE A 247 -16.63 7.86 0.04
C PHE A 247 -17.88 6.95 0.10
N GLU A 248 -17.88 5.86 -0.67
CA GLU A 248 -18.96 4.86 -0.67
C GLU A 248 -18.83 3.84 0.47
N CYS A 249 -17.62 3.59 0.97
CA CYS A 249 -17.34 2.60 2.01
C CYS A 249 -18.05 2.93 3.35
N ARG A 250 -18.55 1.90 4.03
CA ARG A 250 -19.20 2.00 5.35
C ARG A 250 -18.64 0.97 6.34
N GLU A 251 -17.48 0.40 6.04
CA GLU A 251 -16.86 -0.61 6.90
C GLU A 251 -16.46 -0.01 8.25
N ILE A 252 -16.73 -0.78 9.30
CA ILE A 252 -16.36 -0.48 10.68
C ILE A 252 -15.21 -1.42 11.05
N LEU A 253 -14.07 -0.82 11.39
CA LEU A 253 -12.75 -1.43 11.58
C LEU A 253 -12.24 -1.16 13.01
N GLY A 254 -13.13 -1.23 13.99
CA GLY A 254 -12.85 -1.05 15.41
C GLY A 254 -14.11 -1.16 16.29
N PRO A 255 -13.94 -1.09 17.62
CA PRO A 255 -15.03 -1.28 18.57
C PRO A 255 -16.10 -0.17 18.55
N LYS A 256 -15.77 1.09 18.23
CA LYS A 256 -16.80 2.15 18.13
C LYS A 256 -17.68 1.89 16.89
N GLY A 257 -18.94 1.60 17.11
CA GLY A 257 -19.90 1.27 16.04
C GLY A 257 -20.03 -0.23 15.76
N ASN A 258 -19.22 -1.09 16.38
CA ASN A 258 -19.36 -2.55 16.32
C ASN A 258 -19.22 -3.18 17.72
N PRO A 259 -20.33 -3.47 18.41
CA PRO A 259 -20.31 -4.07 19.75
C PRO A 259 -19.69 -5.47 19.82
N ASN A 260 -19.59 -6.18 18.70
CA ASN A 260 -19.07 -7.55 18.61
C ASN A 260 -17.63 -7.58 18.08
N TRP A 261 -16.91 -6.45 18.12
CA TRP A 261 -15.54 -6.35 17.62
C TRP A 261 -14.60 -7.27 18.42
N ASP A 262 -13.88 -8.16 17.73
CA ASP A 262 -12.86 -8.99 18.36
C ASP A 262 -11.62 -8.13 18.67
N PRO A 263 -11.23 -7.98 19.95
CA PRO A 263 -10.11 -7.13 20.33
C PRO A 263 -8.76 -7.57 19.74
N GLN A 264 -8.64 -8.81 19.23
CA GLN A 264 -7.42 -9.31 18.61
C GLN A 264 -7.11 -8.65 17.25
N TYR A 265 -8.10 -8.09 16.55
CA TYR A 265 -7.90 -7.44 15.24
C TYR A 265 -7.36 -6.01 15.31
N GLY A 266 -7.06 -5.50 16.51
CA GLY A 266 -6.71 -4.09 16.71
C GLY A 266 -7.88 -3.18 16.37
N ALA A 267 -7.64 -1.88 16.16
CA ALA A 267 -8.67 -0.91 15.81
C ALA A 267 -8.17 0.03 14.73
N ALA A 268 -7.93 -0.50 13.52
CA ALA A 268 -7.37 0.27 12.40
C ALA A 268 -8.20 1.53 12.09
N GLY A 269 -9.52 1.41 12.19
CA GLY A 269 -10.45 2.50 11.95
C GLY A 269 -10.61 3.49 13.08
N SER A 270 -9.90 3.39 14.21
CA SER A 270 -10.08 4.37 15.28
C SER A 270 -9.64 5.79 14.86
N SER A 271 -10.03 6.80 15.63
CA SER A 271 -9.62 8.19 15.40
C SER A 271 -8.12 8.39 15.61
N GLY A 272 -7.52 9.28 14.82
CA GLY A 272 -6.18 9.84 15.03
C GLY A 272 -6.21 11.32 15.39
N GLY A 273 -7.39 11.88 15.64
CA GLY A 273 -7.59 13.31 15.89
C GLY A 273 -8.89 13.58 16.66
N THR A 274 -9.68 14.54 16.19
CA THR A 274 -10.94 14.95 16.83
C THR A 274 -12.16 14.15 16.39
N TRP A 275 -11.99 13.10 15.57
CA TRP A 275 -13.10 12.24 15.18
C TRP A 275 -13.63 11.43 16.38
N GLU A 276 -14.94 11.49 16.63
CA GLU A 276 -15.57 10.79 17.77
C GLU A 276 -16.64 9.77 17.35
N GLY A 277 -16.92 9.64 16.05
CA GLY A 277 -17.91 8.69 15.55
C GLY A 277 -17.39 7.25 15.47
N VAL A 278 -17.93 6.48 14.51
CA VAL A 278 -17.57 5.05 14.34
C VAL A 278 -16.10 4.87 13.96
N ASP A 279 -15.51 3.75 14.38
CA ASP A 279 -14.13 3.37 14.05
C ASP A 279 -14.06 2.85 12.62
N GLY A 280 -14.29 3.70 11.62
CA GLY A 280 -14.31 3.28 10.22
C GLY A 280 -14.66 4.40 9.25
N TYR A 281 -15.18 4.02 8.08
CA TYR A 281 -15.62 4.95 7.05
C TYR A 281 -17.02 5.50 7.34
N HIS A 282 -17.16 6.83 7.34
CA HIS A 282 -18.41 7.51 7.62
C HIS A 282 -18.52 8.82 6.82
N PRO A 283 -19.72 9.22 6.33
CA PRO A 283 -19.89 10.48 5.60
C PRO A 283 -19.41 11.72 6.36
N GLU A 284 -19.66 11.79 7.67
CA GLU A 284 -19.19 12.91 8.50
C GLU A 284 -17.67 12.89 8.70
N ARG A 285 -17.05 11.70 8.70
CA ARG A 285 -15.59 11.56 8.78
C ARG A 285 -14.93 11.99 7.48
N TRP A 286 -15.56 11.67 6.35
CA TRP A 286 -15.16 12.21 5.04
C TRP A 286 -15.21 13.74 5.02
N ALA A 287 -16.29 14.34 5.53
CA ALA A 287 -16.40 15.79 5.64
C ALA A 287 -15.31 16.40 6.55
N LEU A 288 -14.96 15.72 7.66
CA LEU A 288 -13.83 16.09 8.50
C LEU A 288 -12.51 16.08 7.73
N TRP A 289 -12.20 15.00 7.00
CA TRP A 289 -10.99 14.92 6.18
C TRP A 289 -10.90 16.06 5.16
N LYS A 290 -12.02 16.35 4.46
CA LYS A 290 -12.10 17.48 3.52
C LYS A 290 -11.82 18.81 4.21
N SER A 291 -12.36 19.02 5.41
CA SER A 291 -12.10 20.23 6.21
C SER A 291 -10.63 20.35 6.60
N ILE A 292 -9.96 19.24 6.94
CA ILE A 292 -8.55 19.24 7.30
C ILE A 292 -7.69 19.61 6.08
N PHE A 293 -7.92 18.97 4.93
CA PHE A 293 -7.22 19.35 3.69
C PHE A 293 -7.48 20.81 3.32
N GLY A 294 -8.73 21.28 3.46
CA GLY A 294 -9.09 22.69 3.22
C GLY A 294 -8.31 23.64 4.12
N LYS A 295 -8.10 23.29 5.39
CA LYS A 295 -7.28 24.07 6.32
C LYS A 295 -5.81 24.12 5.86
N ILE A 296 -5.21 22.97 5.56
CA ILE A 296 -3.82 22.88 5.07
C ILE A 296 -3.63 23.69 3.77
N ALA A 297 -4.58 23.59 2.85
CA ALA A 297 -4.55 24.32 1.58
C ALA A 297 -4.55 25.84 1.73
N ASN A 298 -5.08 26.37 2.85
CA ASN A 298 -5.24 27.79 3.13
C ASN A 298 -4.22 28.37 4.12
N GLU A 299 -3.81 27.60 5.13
CA GLU A 299 -2.94 28.09 6.22
C GLU A 299 -1.44 28.08 5.85
N GLY A 300 -1.08 27.44 4.73
CA GLY A 300 0.30 27.39 4.24
C GLY A 300 1.11 26.22 4.82
N GLY A 301 2.36 26.13 4.39
CA GLY A 301 3.24 24.97 4.59
C GLY A 301 4.20 24.88 3.41
N ARG A 302 4.92 23.75 3.27
CA ARG A 302 5.68 23.52 2.04
C ARG A 302 4.75 23.36 0.84
N GLN A 303 5.22 23.77 -0.32
CA GLN A 303 4.40 23.88 -1.52
C GLN A 303 3.79 22.54 -1.96
N ASN A 304 4.55 21.45 -1.90
CA ASN A 304 4.09 20.09 -2.21
C ASN A 304 2.90 19.65 -1.33
N MET A 305 2.98 19.89 -0.02
CA MET A 305 1.91 19.60 0.94
C MET A 305 0.65 20.41 0.64
N VAL A 306 0.81 21.72 0.40
CA VAL A 306 -0.30 22.63 0.08
C VAL A 306 -0.97 22.22 -1.23
N ASP A 307 -0.19 21.89 -2.26
CA ASP A 307 -0.70 21.49 -3.57
C ASP A 307 -1.43 20.14 -3.50
N ALA A 308 -0.87 19.17 -2.76
CA ALA A 308 -1.54 17.89 -2.54
C ALA A 308 -2.88 18.07 -1.82
N ALA A 309 -2.94 18.92 -0.79
CA ALA A 309 -4.17 19.23 -0.08
C ALA A 309 -5.22 19.89 -1.00
N LYS A 310 -4.82 20.85 -1.85
CA LYS A 310 -5.72 21.47 -2.84
C LYS A 310 -6.28 20.44 -3.82
N VAL A 311 -5.42 19.59 -4.36
CA VAL A 311 -5.85 18.54 -5.30
C VAL A 311 -6.79 17.54 -4.61
N ALA A 312 -6.54 17.19 -3.35
CA ALA A 312 -7.43 16.34 -2.57
C ALA A 312 -8.81 16.99 -2.41
N VAL A 313 -8.90 18.26 -2.02
CA VAL A 313 -10.19 18.98 -1.90
C VAL A 313 -10.96 18.97 -3.22
N VAL A 314 -10.30 19.29 -4.34
CA VAL A 314 -10.94 19.26 -5.67
C VAL A 314 -11.47 17.86 -6.01
N ALA A 315 -10.69 16.81 -5.73
CA ALA A 315 -11.11 15.43 -5.95
C ALA A 315 -12.32 15.07 -5.09
N MET A 316 -12.33 15.45 -3.80
CA MET A 316 -13.44 15.17 -2.88
C MET A 316 -14.72 15.88 -3.33
N GLU A 317 -14.63 17.14 -3.74
CA GLU A 317 -15.78 17.88 -4.29
C GLU A 317 -16.32 17.24 -5.57
N GLN A 318 -15.45 16.75 -6.44
CA GLN A 318 -15.88 16.04 -7.65
C GLN A 318 -16.62 14.75 -7.30
N ILE A 319 -16.09 13.95 -6.38
CA ILE A 319 -16.72 12.71 -5.92
C ILE A 319 -18.10 12.99 -5.30
N GLU A 320 -18.21 14.01 -4.44
CA GLU A 320 -19.48 14.42 -3.83
C GLU A 320 -20.50 14.87 -4.88
N ARG A 321 -20.08 15.65 -5.89
CA ARG A 321 -20.94 16.08 -7.00
C ARG A 321 -21.45 14.91 -7.83
N GLU A 322 -20.58 13.93 -8.12
CA GLU A 322 -20.94 12.74 -8.89
C GLU A 322 -21.87 11.80 -8.12
N ALA A 323 -21.77 11.78 -6.78
CA ALA A 323 -22.63 10.98 -5.93
C ALA A 323 -23.99 11.64 -5.60
N ALA A 324 -24.12 12.95 -5.80
CA ALA A 324 -25.39 13.64 -5.61
C ALA A 324 -26.45 13.08 -6.56
N PRO A 325 -27.70 12.86 -6.11
CA PRO A 325 -28.77 12.45 -7.00
C PRO A 325 -28.90 13.47 -8.13
N ARG A 326 -28.84 13.02 -9.39
CA ARG A 326 -29.19 13.90 -10.52
C ARG A 326 -30.61 14.40 -10.29
N SER A 327 -30.81 15.72 -10.23
CA SER A 327 -32.14 16.30 -10.21
C SER A 327 -32.90 15.72 -11.40
N THR A 328 -33.99 15.02 -11.12
CA THR A 328 -34.98 14.70 -12.15
C THR A 328 -35.69 16.00 -12.48
N ASP A 329 -35.05 16.82 -13.31
CA ASP A 329 -35.72 17.88 -14.04
C ASP A 329 -36.55 17.20 -15.14
N ASN A 330 -37.72 16.72 -14.73
CA ASN A 330 -38.85 16.49 -15.61
C ASN A 330 -39.96 17.44 -15.16
N GLU A 331 -39.70 18.75 -15.30
CA GLU A 331 -40.77 19.72 -15.45
C GLU A 331 -41.38 19.55 -16.84
N ALA A 332 -42.61 19.03 -16.84
CA ALA A 332 -43.73 19.50 -17.64
C ALA A 332 -43.39 20.06 -19.04
N ILE A 333 -43.53 19.21 -20.05
CA ILE A 333 -44.04 19.68 -21.35
C ILE A 333 -45.55 19.51 -21.32
N GLN A 334 -46.18 20.66 -21.55
CA GLN A 334 -47.60 21.00 -21.59
C GLN A 334 -48.49 20.05 -22.39
#